data_AF-A0A8T0FU99-F1
#
_entry.id   AF-A0A8T0FU99-F1
#
_cell.length_a   1.000
_cell.length_b   1.000
_cell.length_c   1.000
_cell.angle_alpha   90.00
_cell.angle_beta   90.00
_cell.angle_gamma   90.00
#
_symmetry.space_group_name_H-M   'P 1'
#
loop_
_entity.id
_entity.type
_entity.pdbx_description
1 polymer ?
#
loop_
_entity_poly.entity_id
_entity_poly.type
_entity_poly.pdbx_seq_one_letter_code
_entity_poly.pdbx_strand_id
1 'polypeptide(L)'
;MSPPSKLDAIYRSIMLAKFFTKGWGKPENLKRLFAFRKVISNRETCRHLVDPEYPIIIDKVEKYPNYQLLDGHFLSPFVNHLPEVVPEESRIARFQILLPSTWNSEVVRPICLHLAGTGDHFYWRRRMLMARPLLKEAGIASILLENPFYGSRKPKTQKRSSLHNVSDIFVMGGCLILESLALFHWCEKQGFGPLGISGISMGGHMASLAGCSWHKPIPIIPCLSWTTASQVFTHLGFPPNFFPSDEIWKMLHSPEESCAFKAGVHFSRNYPSSLDHIEMLQEQNKSKYPTPSSSNMGQNKTVLHSEIAQNNEKSKQLMNPSELSRLEALNFMRGIMDECTHLGNFTPPVDPSLSIVVTAEHDAYVPRDGIKSIGDLWNGCDIRYIDAGHITAFLFNHGVFRKAIIDAFEKTAQKYYGQSILSERSKIERGIKS
;
A
#
# COMPACT_ATOMS: atom_id res chain seq x y z
N MET A 1 -14.54 2.07 19.43
CA MET A 1 -13.75 1.11 18.63
C MET A 1 -14.33 -0.27 18.85
N SER A 2 -14.56 -1.00 17.77
CA SER A 2 -14.99 -2.40 17.83
C SER A 2 -13.81 -3.31 18.22
N PRO A 3 -14.04 -4.40 18.95
CA PRO A 3 -12.95 -5.26 19.41
C PRO A 3 -12.25 -5.97 18.23
N PRO A 4 -10.90 -6.08 18.22
CA PRO A 4 -10.19 -6.72 17.12
C PRO A 4 -10.52 -8.22 17.01
N SER A 5 -10.54 -8.72 15.77
CA SER A 5 -10.81 -10.14 15.48
C SER A 5 -9.79 -11.08 16.16
N LYS A 6 -10.28 -12.06 16.93
CA LYS A 6 -9.45 -13.11 17.54
C LYS A 6 -8.77 -13.99 16.48
N LEU A 7 -9.46 -14.27 15.36
CA LEU A 7 -8.90 -15.08 14.28
C LEU A 7 -7.75 -14.35 13.58
N ASP A 8 -7.89 -13.04 13.37
CA ASP A 8 -6.79 -12.23 12.84
C ASP A 8 -5.61 -12.23 13.81
N ALA A 9 -5.86 -12.08 15.12
CA ALA A 9 -4.81 -12.13 16.15
C ALA A 9 -4.07 -13.48 16.20
N ILE A 10 -4.79 -14.60 16.02
CA ILE A 10 -4.20 -15.94 15.93
C ILE A 10 -3.41 -16.10 14.63
N TYR A 11 -3.96 -15.68 13.48
CA TYR A 11 -3.23 -15.76 12.21
C TYR A 11 -1.98 -14.88 12.24
N ARG A 12 -2.03 -13.74 12.92
CA ARG A 12 -0.91 -12.84 13.18
C ARG A 12 0.20 -13.52 13.97
N SER A 13 -0.12 -14.32 14.99
CA SER A 13 0.87 -15.06 15.77
C SER A 13 1.47 -16.26 15.02
N ILE A 14 0.75 -16.78 14.01
CA ILE A 14 1.16 -17.94 13.19
C ILE A 14 1.91 -17.52 11.90
N MET A 15 1.73 -16.28 11.41
CA MET A 15 2.48 -15.69 10.29
C MET A 15 3.97 -15.49 10.64
N LEU A 16 4.69 -16.61 10.83
CA LEU A 16 6.13 -16.75 10.99
C LEU A 16 6.91 -16.49 9.68
N ALA A 17 6.30 -15.75 8.75
CA ALA A 17 6.99 -15.31 7.53
C ALA A 17 7.89 -14.13 7.91
N LYS A 18 9.18 -14.40 8.15
CA LYS A 18 10.18 -13.35 8.36
C LYS A 18 10.27 -12.49 7.09
N PHE A 19 9.60 -11.34 7.08
CA PHE A 19 9.88 -10.29 6.09
C PHE A 19 11.22 -9.63 6.42
N PHE A 20 11.86 -9.04 5.41
CA PHE A 20 13.06 -8.23 5.55
C PHE A 20 14.24 -8.96 6.20
N THR A 21 14.41 -10.25 5.86
CA THR A 21 15.44 -11.14 6.43
C THR A 21 16.88 -10.68 6.21
N LYS A 22 17.13 -9.80 5.24
CA LYS A 22 18.43 -9.20 4.92
C LYS A 22 18.52 -7.72 5.32
N GLY A 23 17.51 -7.20 6.03
CA GLY A 23 17.52 -5.86 6.61
C GLY A 23 16.91 -4.79 5.71
N TRP A 24 17.50 -3.59 5.68
CA TRP A 24 16.90 -2.42 5.01
C TRP A 24 17.14 -2.39 3.50
N GLY A 25 18.19 -3.06 3.01
CA GLY A 25 18.71 -2.90 1.66
C GLY A 25 19.90 -1.93 1.63
N LYS A 26 20.45 -1.71 0.43
CA LYS A 26 21.61 -0.82 0.27
C LYS A 26 21.20 0.64 0.55
N PRO A 27 21.92 1.38 1.41
CA PRO A 27 21.63 2.80 1.71
C PRO A 27 21.49 3.67 0.45
N GLU A 28 22.38 3.48 -0.52
CA GLU A 28 22.35 4.18 -1.81
C GLU A 28 21.03 3.92 -2.59
N ASN A 29 20.54 2.69 -2.57
CA ASN A 29 19.27 2.35 -3.21
C ASN A 29 18.09 3.01 -2.50
N LEU A 30 18.12 3.10 -1.16
CA LEU A 30 17.08 3.80 -0.40
C LEU A 30 17.05 5.29 -0.72
N LYS A 31 18.21 5.96 -0.80
CA LYS A 31 18.30 7.37 -1.20
C LYS A 31 17.70 7.60 -2.59
N ARG A 32 18.05 6.76 -3.57
CA ARG A 32 17.49 6.80 -4.93
C ARG A 32 15.98 6.58 -4.94
N LEU A 33 15.50 5.60 -4.18
CA LEU A 33 14.06 5.32 -4.04
C LEU A 33 13.31 6.51 -3.44
N PHE A 34 13.84 7.17 -2.40
CA PHE A 34 13.18 8.33 -1.80
C PHE A 34 13.18 9.55 -2.71
N ALA A 35 14.29 9.80 -3.41
CA ALA A 35 14.35 10.86 -4.40
C ALA A 35 13.32 10.64 -5.51
N PHE A 36 13.26 9.41 -6.05
CA PHE A 36 12.32 9.06 -7.10
C PHE A 36 10.87 9.03 -6.61
N ARG A 37 10.63 8.64 -5.35
CA ARG A 37 9.29 8.65 -4.73
C ARG A 37 8.66 10.04 -4.84
N LYS A 38 9.42 11.12 -4.64
CA LYS A 38 8.91 12.50 -4.75
C LYS A 38 8.44 12.84 -6.17
N VAL A 39 9.01 12.20 -7.18
CA VAL A 39 8.62 12.34 -8.59
C VAL A 39 7.39 11.49 -8.90
N ILE A 40 7.37 10.23 -8.46
CA ILE A 40 6.27 9.31 -8.77
C ILE A 40 4.99 9.65 -7.99
N SER A 41 5.09 10.26 -6.81
CA SER A 41 3.94 10.58 -5.98
C SER A 41 3.18 11.85 -6.41
N ASN A 42 3.79 12.67 -7.26
CA ASN A 42 3.14 13.80 -7.91
C ASN A 42 2.64 13.39 -9.30
N ARG A 43 1.33 13.41 -9.49
CA ARG A 43 0.69 13.01 -10.76
C ARG A 43 1.19 13.78 -11.98
N GLU A 44 1.47 15.09 -11.85
CA GLU A 44 1.92 15.90 -12.98
C GLU A 44 3.30 15.49 -13.49
N THR A 45 4.18 15.04 -12.60
CA THR A 45 5.47 14.47 -13.02
C THR A 45 5.34 13.00 -13.41
N CYS A 46 4.53 12.23 -12.67
CA CYS A 46 4.39 10.78 -12.85
C CYS A 46 3.81 10.40 -14.23
N ARG A 47 2.84 11.18 -14.74
CA ARG A 47 2.21 10.94 -16.05
C ARG A 47 3.18 10.97 -17.24
N HIS A 48 4.39 11.50 -17.06
CA HIS A 48 5.42 11.58 -18.10
C HIS A 48 6.50 10.49 -17.96
N LEU A 49 6.42 9.64 -16.92
CA LEU A 49 7.40 8.58 -16.67
C LEU A 49 7.17 7.33 -17.53
N VAL A 50 6.02 7.23 -18.19
CA VAL A 50 5.66 6.12 -19.07
C VAL A 50 5.17 6.70 -20.39
N ASP A 51 5.78 6.26 -21.48
CA ASP A 51 5.36 6.62 -22.84
C ASP A 51 3.94 6.09 -23.11
N PRO A 52 3.01 6.89 -23.65
CA PRO A 52 1.70 6.38 -24.08
C PRO A 52 1.77 5.21 -25.10
N GLU A 53 2.86 5.12 -25.85
CA GLU A 53 3.14 4.06 -26.82
C GLU A 53 4.04 2.95 -26.26
N TYR A 54 4.14 2.84 -24.93
CA TYR A 54 5.00 1.85 -24.28
C TYR A 54 4.72 0.43 -24.81
N PRO A 55 5.76 -0.33 -25.21
CA PRO A 55 5.58 -1.60 -25.88
C PRO A 55 5.00 -2.65 -24.93
N ILE A 56 3.76 -3.07 -25.22
CA ILE A 56 3.08 -4.20 -24.58
C ILE A 56 2.98 -5.35 -25.57
N ILE A 57 3.48 -6.53 -25.18
CA ILE A 57 3.50 -7.73 -26.02
C ILE A 57 2.42 -8.69 -25.54
N ILE A 58 1.57 -9.16 -26.46
CA ILE A 58 0.63 -10.26 -26.22
C ILE A 58 1.27 -11.54 -26.76
N ASP A 59 1.61 -12.44 -25.85
CA ASP A 59 2.31 -13.69 -26.14
C ASP A 59 1.35 -14.76 -26.68
N LYS A 60 0.15 -14.81 -26.10
CA LYS A 60 -0.81 -15.88 -26.35
C LYS A 60 -2.23 -15.37 -26.22
N VAL A 61 -3.10 -15.87 -27.09
CA VAL A 61 -4.55 -15.65 -27.01
C VAL A 61 -5.25 -17.00 -27.00
N GLU A 62 -5.97 -17.30 -25.93
CA GLU A 62 -6.82 -18.47 -25.80
C GLU A 62 -8.29 -18.06 -25.91
N LYS A 63 -9.05 -18.74 -26.77
CA LYS A 63 -10.48 -18.48 -26.96
C LYS A 63 -11.32 -19.49 -26.19
N TYR A 64 -12.25 -18.98 -25.39
CA TYR A 64 -13.27 -19.75 -24.70
C TYR A 64 -14.65 -19.30 -25.21
N PRO A 65 -15.74 -20.05 -24.95
CA PRO A 65 -17.07 -19.70 -25.49
C PRO A 65 -17.50 -18.25 -25.20
N ASN A 66 -17.29 -17.77 -23.98
CA ASN A 66 -17.80 -16.46 -23.52
C ASN A 66 -16.70 -15.41 -23.28
N TYR A 67 -15.43 -15.78 -23.41
CA TYR A 67 -14.31 -14.88 -23.14
C TYR A 67 -13.03 -15.28 -23.88
N GLN A 68 -12.09 -14.35 -23.96
CA GLN A 68 -10.72 -14.59 -24.39
C GLN A 68 -9.77 -14.38 -23.22
N LEU A 69 -8.74 -15.22 -23.12
CA LEU A 69 -7.66 -15.07 -22.17
C LEU A 69 -6.38 -14.72 -22.93
N LEU A 70 -5.82 -13.56 -22.64
CA LEU A 70 -4.57 -13.09 -23.22
C LEU A 70 -3.47 -13.22 -22.16
N ASP A 71 -2.33 -13.78 -22.52
CA ASP A 71 -1.08 -13.69 -21.76
C ASP A 71 -0.19 -12.65 -22.41
N GLY A 72 0.44 -11.81 -21.60
CA GLY A 72 1.35 -10.79 -22.13
C GLY A 72 2.42 -10.37 -21.15
N HIS A 73 3.39 -9.64 -21.68
CA HIS A 73 4.51 -9.11 -20.93
C HIS A 73 5.02 -7.79 -21.50
N PHE A 74 5.83 -7.11 -20.70
CA PHE A 74 6.57 -5.91 -21.10
C PHE A 74 7.73 -5.66 -20.14
N LEU A 75 8.73 -4.89 -20.56
CA LEU A 75 9.76 -4.40 -19.66
C LEU A 75 9.13 -3.44 -18.65
N SER A 76 9.25 -3.67 -17.35
CA SER A 76 8.72 -2.77 -16.33
C SER A 76 9.29 -1.35 -16.53
N PRO A 77 8.48 -0.30 -16.72
CA PRO A 77 9.00 1.05 -16.98
C PRO A 77 9.90 1.58 -15.87
N PHE A 78 9.72 1.09 -14.64
CA PHE A 78 10.56 1.43 -13.50
C PHE A 78 12.04 1.04 -13.72
N VAL A 79 12.32 0.03 -14.54
CA VAL A 79 13.68 -0.37 -14.94
C VAL A 79 14.38 0.72 -15.75
N ASN A 80 13.64 1.52 -16.54
CA ASN A 80 14.24 2.60 -17.33
C ASN A 80 14.74 3.76 -16.45
N HIS A 81 14.18 3.89 -15.24
CA HIS A 81 14.49 4.96 -14.30
C HIS A 81 15.48 4.52 -13.22
N LEU A 82 15.32 3.31 -12.69
CA LEU A 82 16.15 2.76 -11.61
C LEU A 82 16.51 1.28 -11.85
N PRO A 83 17.29 0.93 -12.89
CA PRO A 83 17.58 -0.46 -13.22
C PRO A 83 18.37 -1.20 -12.13
N GLU A 84 19.14 -0.45 -11.35
CA GLU A 84 20.04 -0.91 -10.28
C GLU A 84 19.30 -1.48 -9.06
N VAL A 85 18.04 -1.07 -8.87
CA VAL A 85 17.24 -1.46 -7.69
C VAL A 85 16.28 -2.61 -8.00
N VAL A 86 15.99 -2.86 -9.29
CA VAL A 86 15.06 -3.92 -9.72
C VAL A 86 15.84 -5.21 -9.95
N PRO A 87 15.56 -6.29 -9.19
CA PRO A 87 16.16 -7.60 -9.44
C PRO A 87 15.86 -8.08 -10.86
N GLU A 88 16.80 -8.80 -11.47
CA GLU A 88 16.69 -9.29 -12.85
C GLU A 88 15.38 -10.06 -13.08
N GLU A 89 15.01 -10.95 -12.15
CA GLU A 89 13.78 -11.73 -12.26
C GLU A 89 12.51 -10.88 -12.23
N SER A 90 12.57 -9.67 -11.66
CA SER A 90 11.44 -8.73 -11.54
C SER A 90 11.36 -7.73 -12.69
N ARG A 91 12.33 -7.67 -13.61
CA ARG A 91 12.39 -6.64 -14.67
C ARG A 91 11.29 -6.76 -15.70
N ILE A 92 10.82 -7.97 -15.99
CA ILE A 92 9.73 -8.21 -16.94
C ILE A 92 8.41 -8.26 -16.17
N ALA A 93 7.54 -7.30 -16.45
CA ALA A 93 6.15 -7.31 -16.02
C ALA A 93 5.39 -8.35 -16.80
N ARG A 94 4.59 -9.17 -16.11
CA ARG A 94 3.80 -10.25 -16.69
C ARG A 94 2.36 -10.11 -16.24
N PHE A 95 1.43 -10.28 -17.17
CA PHE A 95 0.02 -10.10 -16.90
C PHE A 95 -0.84 -11.06 -17.70
N GLN A 96 -2.10 -11.15 -17.28
CA GLN A 96 -3.15 -11.76 -18.07
C GLN A 96 -4.34 -10.83 -18.24
N ILE A 97 -5.05 -10.96 -19.35
CA ILE A 97 -6.29 -10.22 -19.59
C ILE A 97 -7.42 -11.19 -19.87
N LEU A 98 -8.53 -11.01 -19.16
CA LEU A 98 -9.79 -11.68 -19.40
C LEU A 98 -10.73 -10.70 -20.11
N LEU A 99 -10.98 -10.91 -21.40
CA LEU A 99 -11.85 -10.07 -22.23
C LEU A 99 -13.15 -10.83 -22.55
N PRO A 100 -14.33 -10.18 -22.55
CA PRO A 100 -15.55 -10.83 -23.01
C PRO A 100 -15.48 -11.09 -24.52
N SER A 101 -16.11 -12.18 -24.99
CA SER A 101 -16.27 -12.42 -26.42
C SER A 101 -17.19 -11.38 -27.08
N THR A 102 -18.13 -10.84 -26.32
CA THR A 102 -19.12 -9.84 -26.75
C THR A 102 -19.28 -8.77 -25.68
N TRP A 103 -19.21 -7.50 -26.06
CA TRP A 103 -19.43 -6.37 -25.16
C TRP A 103 -20.91 -5.99 -25.12
N ASN A 104 -21.39 -5.48 -23.99
CA ASN A 104 -22.75 -4.98 -23.85
C ASN A 104 -22.99 -3.65 -24.59
N SER A 105 -21.91 -2.89 -24.81
CA SER A 105 -21.90 -1.62 -25.53
C SER A 105 -20.65 -1.57 -26.41
N GLU A 106 -20.78 -0.99 -27.61
CA GLU A 106 -19.64 -0.72 -28.49
C GLU A 106 -18.80 0.46 -27.98
N VAL A 107 -19.41 1.36 -27.21
CA VAL A 107 -18.76 2.57 -26.66
C VAL A 107 -18.17 2.30 -25.27
N VAL A 108 -18.89 1.54 -24.45
CA VAL A 108 -18.52 1.28 -23.05
C VAL A 108 -18.02 -0.16 -22.91
N ARG A 109 -16.69 -0.27 -22.87
CA ARG A 109 -15.92 -1.52 -22.78
C ARG A 109 -15.10 -1.53 -21.48
N PRO A 110 -15.74 -1.72 -20.31
CA PRO A 110 -15.11 -1.52 -19.02
C PRO A 110 -14.04 -2.56 -18.71
N ILE A 111 -12.91 -2.12 -18.14
CA ILE A 111 -11.81 -3.02 -17.76
C ILE A 111 -11.20 -2.62 -16.42
N CYS A 112 -11.05 -3.60 -15.51
CA CYS A 112 -10.48 -3.41 -14.18
C CYS A 112 -9.10 -4.07 -14.07
N LEU A 113 -8.09 -3.28 -13.71
CA LEU A 113 -6.78 -3.79 -13.31
C LEU A 113 -6.82 -4.27 -11.86
N HIS A 114 -6.44 -5.52 -11.62
CA HIS A 114 -6.39 -6.13 -10.29
C HIS A 114 -4.95 -6.32 -9.82
N LEU A 115 -4.58 -5.64 -8.74
CA LEU A 115 -3.27 -5.82 -8.09
C LEU A 115 -3.32 -6.90 -7.01
N ALA A 116 -2.26 -7.71 -6.94
CA ALA A 116 -2.22 -8.90 -6.11
C ALA A 116 -1.99 -8.54 -4.62
N GLY A 117 -2.72 -9.22 -3.73
CA GLY A 117 -2.49 -9.16 -2.28
C GLY A 117 -1.31 -10.01 -1.83
N THR A 118 -0.93 -9.94 -0.55
CA THR A 118 0.26 -10.63 -0.04
C THR A 118 0.20 -12.14 -0.30
N GLY A 119 1.24 -12.68 -0.96
CA GLY A 119 1.34 -14.11 -1.27
C GLY A 119 0.45 -14.62 -2.41
N ASP A 120 -0.27 -13.74 -3.12
CA ASP A 120 -1.02 -14.10 -4.32
C ASP A 120 -0.09 -14.25 -5.53
N HIS A 121 0.59 -15.38 -5.59
CA HIS A 121 1.47 -15.75 -6.71
C HIS A 121 0.66 -16.14 -7.95
N PHE A 122 1.16 -15.77 -9.15
CA PHE A 122 0.50 -16.00 -10.42
C PHE A 122 -0.89 -15.33 -10.47
N TYR A 123 -1.89 -16.00 -11.07
CA TYR A 123 -3.17 -15.40 -11.43
C TYR A 123 -4.39 -16.13 -10.89
N TRP A 124 -4.25 -17.38 -10.41
CA TRP A 124 -5.39 -18.30 -10.24
C TRP A 124 -6.48 -17.74 -9.33
N ARG A 125 -6.11 -17.21 -8.15
CA ARG A 125 -7.08 -16.69 -7.17
C ARG A 125 -7.86 -15.51 -7.74
N ARG A 126 -7.16 -14.49 -8.24
CA ARG A 126 -7.80 -13.34 -8.88
C ARG A 126 -8.63 -13.73 -10.10
N ARG A 127 -8.16 -14.68 -10.91
CA ARG A 127 -8.90 -15.17 -12.09
C ARG A 127 -10.22 -15.82 -11.69
N MET A 128 -10.21 -16.70 -10.70
CA MET A 128 -11.39 -17.49 -10.31
C MET A 128 -12.37 -16.72 -9.42
N LEU A 129 -11.87 -15.90 -8.49
CA LEU A 129 -12.70 -15.26 -7.47
C LEU A 129 -13.13 -13.84 -7.84
N MET A 130 -12.38 -13.17 -8.71
CA MET A 130 -12.64 -11.79 -9.15
C MET A 130 -13.00 -11.72 -10.63
N ALA A 131 -12.06 -12.05 -11.53
CA ALA A 131 -12.20 -11.76 -12.96
C ALA A 131 -13.37 -12.51 -13.63
N ARG A 132 -13.44 -13.84 -13.50
CA ARG A 132 -14.51 -14.62 -14.13
C ARG A 132 -15.91 -14.25 -13.60
N PRO A 133 -16.12 -14.09 -12.28
CA PRO A 133 -17.40 -13.61 -11.78
C PRO A 133 -17.71 -12.17 -12.22
N LEU A 134 -16.76 -11.23 -12.19
CA LEU A 134 -16.98 -9.84 -12.64
C LEU A 134 -17.43 -9.77 -14.11
N LEU A 135 -16.76 -10.56 -14.96
CA LEU A 135 -17.13 -10.66 -16.36
C LEU A 135 -18.57 -11.17 -16.53
N LYS A 136 -18.97 -12.19 -15.75
CA LYS A 136 -20.32 -12.75 -15.78
C LYS A 136 -21.38 -11.81 -15.20
N GLU A 137 -21.06 -11.13 -14.10
CA GLU A 137 -22.00 -10.33 -13.30
C GLU A 137 -22.26 -8.93 -13.88
N ALA A 138 -21.30 -8.37 -14.64
CA ALA A 138 -21.39 -7.00 -15.15
C ALA A 138 -20.69 -6.75 -16.49
N GLY A 139 -20.12 -7.77 -17.15
CA GLY A 139 -19.39 -7.59 -18.40
C GLY A 139 -18.08 -6.80 -18.26
N ILE A 140 -17.54 -6.70 -17.04
CA ILE A 140 -16.29 -5.99 -16.77
C ILE A 140 -15.11 -6.93 -17.07
N ALA A 141 -14.26 -6.53 -18.02
CA ALA A 141 -13.01 -7.21 -18.29
C ALA A 141 -12.00 -7.02 -17.14
N SER A 142 -11.00 -7.89 -17.07
CA SER A 142 -10.00 -7.85 -16.00
C SER A 142 -8.58 -7.97 -16.52
N ILE A 143 -7.68 -7.14 -16.02
CA ILE A 143 -6.23 -7.33 -16.14
C ILE A 143 -5.69 -7.85 -14.80
N LEU A 144 -4.90 -8.91 -14.84
CA LEU A 144 -4.29 -9.56 -13.69
C LEU A 144 -2.77 -9.39 -13.79
N LEU A 145 -2.22 -8.35 -13.16
CA LEU A 145 -0.78 -8.09 -13.14
C LEU A 145 -0.10 -8.96 -12.07
N GLU A 146 0.96 -9.72 -12.40
CA GLU A 146 1.76 -10.43 -11.41
C GLU A 146 2.72 -9.45 -10.75
N ASN A 147 2.67 -9.31 -9.42
CA ASN A 147 3.53 -8.36 -8.71
C ASN A 147 5.02 -8.72 -8.89
N PRO A 148 5.93 -7.73 -8.87
CA PRO A 148 7.36 -7.98 -8.68
C PRO A 148 7.59 -8.87 -7.45
N PHE A 149 8.65 -9.68 -7.44
CA PHE A 149 8.97 -10.63 -6.36
C PHE A 149 8.00 -11.81 -6.20
N TYR A 150 6.97 -11.95 -7.03
CA TYR A 150 5.93 -12.99 -6.88
C TYR A 150 5.94 -13.96 -8.06
N GLY A 151 5.57 -15.22 -7.78
CA GLY A 151 5.43 -16.28 -8.78
C GLY A 151 6.61 -16.34 -9.74
N SER A 152 6.40 -16.00 -11.01
CA SER A 152 7.45 -16.05 -12.03
C SER A 152 8.49 -14.92 -11.94
N ARG A 153 8.14 -13.82 -11.24
CA ARG A 153 8.97 -12.62 -11.03
C ARG A 153 9.75 -12.65 -9.71
N LYS A 154 9.86 -13.82 -9.08
CA LYS A 154 10.44 -13.95 -7.74
C LYS A 154 11.93 -14.27 -7.78
N PRO A 155 12.80 -13.53 -7.03
CA PRO A 155 14.21 -13.89 -6.90
C PRO A 155 14.39 -15.33 -6.41
N LYS A 156 15.34 -16.07 -6.99
CA LYS A 156 15.55 -17.51 -6.71
C LYS A 156 15.74 -17.83 -5.22
N THR A 157 16.37 -16.91 -4.50
CA THR A 157 16.68 -17.06 -3.07
C THR A 157 15.52 -16.62 -2.15
N GLN A 158 14.41 -16.14 -2.71
CA GLN A 158 13.24 -15.71 -1.95
C GLN A 158 12.25 -16.86 -1.68
N LYS A 159 11.92 -17.06 -0.40
CA LYS A 159 10.91 -18.03 0.03
C LYS A 159 9.54 -17.35 0.08
N ARG A 160 8.57 -17.91 -0.64
CA ARG A 160 7.19 -17.38 -0.75
C ARG A 160 7.20 -15.87 -1.06
N SER A 161 6.37 -15.08 -0.37
CA SER A 161 6.28 -13.62 -0.48
C SER A 161 7.17 -12.86 0.52
N SER A 162 8.07 -13.55 1.24
CA SER A 162 8.93 -12.92 2.24
C SER A 162 10.07 -12.15 1.59
N LEU A 163 9.87 -10.85 1.40
CA LEU A 163 10.87 -9.93 0.83
C LEU A 163 12.17 -9.95 1.65
N HIS A 164 13.31 -9.76 0.99
CA HIS A 164 14.61 -9.80 1.64
C HIS A 164 14.94 -8.49 2.33
N ASN A 165 14.62 -7.36 1.70
CA ASN A 165 14.94 -6.04 2.21
C ASN A 165 13.70 -5.16 2.32
N VAL A 166 13.74 -4.19 3.22
CA VAL A 166 12.69 -3.14 3.28
C VAL A 166 12.62 -2.41 1.94
N SER A 167 13.75 -2.10 1.30
CA SER A 167 13.77 -1.48 -0.03
C SER A 167 12.97 -2.25 -1.09
N ASP A 168 12.89 -3.59 -1.00
CA ASP A 168 12.23 -4.42 -2.00
C ASP A 168 10.72 -4.11 -2.10
N ILE A 169 10.08 -3.69 -0.99
CA ILE A 169 8.66 -3.34 -1.01
C ILE A 169 8.42 -2.01 -1.75
N PHE A 170 9.36 -1.08 -1.68
CA PHE A 170 9.28 0.20 -2.39
C PHE A 170 9.58 0.02 -3.87
N VAL A 171 10.52 -0.88 -4.21
CA VAL A 171 10.74 -1.32 -5.59
C VAL A 171 9.46 -1.94 -6.15
N MET A 172 8.81 -2.85 -5.39
CA MET A 172 7.54 -3.43 -5.80
C MET A 172 6.48 -2.34 -6.05
N GLY A 173 6.36 -1.36 -5.14
CA GLY A 173 5.40 -0.27 -5.28
C GLY A 173 5.65 0.61 -6.50
N GLY A 174 6.90 1.04 -6.71
CA GLY A 174 7.29 1.85 -7.87
C GLY A 174 7.06 1.15 -9.20
N CYS A 175 7.42 -0.14 -9.29
CA CYS A 175 7.11 -0.98 -10.44
C CYS A 175 5.60 -1.04 -10.70
N LEU A 176 4.78 -1.36 -9.68
CA LEU A 176 3.34 -1.51 -9.85
C LEU A 176 2.63 -0.22 -10.25
N ILE A 177 3.09 0.94 -9.78
CA ILE A 177 2.56 2.24 -10.21
C ILE A 177 2.80 2.43 -11.71
N LEU A 178 4.06 2.34 -12.17
CA LEU A 178 4.38 2.59 -13.58
C LEU A 178 3.88 1.48 -14.52
N GLU A 179 3.86 0.22 -14.07
CA GLU A 179 3.27 -0.90 -14.82
C GLU A 179 1.77 -0.71 -15.01
N SER A 180 1.06 -0.16 -14.02
CA SER A 180 -0.37 0.16 -14.14
C SER A 180 -0.59 1.28 -15.18
N LEU A 181 0.24 2.33 -15.16
CA LEU A 181 0.21 3.41 -16.16
C LEU A 181 0.40 2.88 -17.59
N ALA A 182 1.38 2.00 -17.81
CA ALA A 182 1.62 1.38 -19.11
C ALA A 182 0.42 0.57 -19.60
N LEU A 183 -0.19 -0.21 -18.70
CA LEU A 183 -1.40 -1.00 -19.01
C LEU A 183 -2.61 -0.09 -19.29
N PHE A 184 -2.77 1.02 -18.57
CA PHE A 184 -3.84 1.98 -18.85
C PHE A 184 -3.69 2.66 -20.21
N HIS A 185 -2.48 3.11 -20.57
CA HIS A 185 -2.22 3.65 -21.91
C HIS A 185 -2.54 2.62 -23.01
N TRP A 186 -2.09 1.38 -22.82
CA TRP A 186 -2.44 0.30 -23.74
C TRP A 186 -3.95 0.07 -23.83
N CYS A 187 -4.67 0.08 -22.70
CA CYS A 187 -6.12 -0.06 -22.70
C CYS A 187 -6.84 1.06 -23.46
N GLU A 188 -6.43 2.32 -23.28
CA GLU A 188 -7.00 3.44 -24.03
C GLU A 188 -6.80 3.26 -25.53
N LYS A 189 -5.60 2.83 -25.94
CA LYS A 189 -5.29 2.56 -27.36
C LYS A 189 -6.12 1.41 -27.94
N GLN A 190 -6.47 0.41 -27.12
CA GLN A 190 -7.37 -0.68 -27.53
C GLN A 190 -8.87 -0.27 -27.52
N GLY A 191 -9.19 0.97 -27.14
CA GLY A 191 -10.56 1.46 -27.03
C GLY A 191 -11.33 0.83 -25.88
N PHE A 192 -10.66 0.53 -24.76
CA PHE A 192 -11.32 0.12 -23.52
C PHE A 192 -11.61 1.33 -22.63
N GLY A 193 -12.76 1.32 -21.96
CA GLY A 193 -13.23 2.44 -21.14
C GLY A 193 -14.65 2.20 -20.61
N PRO A 194 -14.98 2.58 -19.36
CA PRO A 194 -14.09 3.16 -18.36
C PRO A 194 -13.00 2.18 -17.89
N LEU A 195 -11.82 2.72 -17.61
CA LEU A 195 -10.73 2.01 -16.93
C LEU A 195 -10.96 2.12 -15.42
N GLY A 196 -10.50 1.14 -14.65
CA GLY A 196 -10.49 1.23 -13.18
C GLY A 196 -9.46 0.30 -12.56
N ILE A 197 -9.23 0.46 -11.26
CA ILE A 197 -8.21 -0.31 -10.54
C ILE A 197 -8.73 -0.80 -9.20
N SER A 198 -8.40 -2.04 -8.86
CA SER A 198 -8.75 -2.64 -7.58
C SER A 198 -7.65 -3.56 -7.07
N GLY A 199 -7.74 -3.92 -5.82
CA GLY A 199 -6.89 -4.93 -5.21
C GLY A 199 -7.34 -5.22 -3.79
N ILE A 200 -6.86 -6.32 -3.22
CA ILE A 200 -7.21 -6.73 -1.86
C ILE A 200 -5.96 -6.71 -0.98
N SER A 201 -6.09 -6.19 0.25
CA SER A 201 -5.01 -6.08 1.22
C SER A 201 -3.84 -5.24 0.67
N MET A 202 -2.62 -5.76 0.66
CA MET A 202 -1.47 -5.12 -0.01
C MET A 202 -1.80 -4.65 -1.44
N GLY A 203 -2.56 -5.45 -2.20
CA GLY A 203 -2.98 -5.08 -3.56
C GLY A 203 -3.95 -3.90 -3.57
N GLY A 204 -4.81 -3.77 -2.56
CA GLY A 204 -5.72 -2.64 -2.40
C GLY A 204 -4.96 -1.35 -2.12
N HIS A 205 -3.96 -1.42 -1.25
CA HIS A 205 -3.09 -0.27 -0.98
C HIS A 205 -2.31 0.12 -2.24
N MET A 206 -1.81 -0.85 -3.01
CA MET A 206 -1.13 -0.55 -4.27
C MET A 206 -2.07 0.03 -5.33
N ALA A 207 -3.34 -0.41 -5.36
CA ALA A 207 -4.33 0.14 -6.27
C ALA A 207 -4.59 1.62 -5.97
N SER A 208 -4.58 2.01 -4.69
CA SER A 208 -4.64 3.42 -4.28
C SER A 208 -3.46 4.24 -4.83
N LEU A 209 -2.22 3.77 -4.64
CA LEU A 209 -1.03 4.49 -5.10
C LEU A 209 -0.97 4.62 -6.62
N ALA A 210 -1.25 3.53 -7.34
CA ALA A 210 -1.24 3.51 -8.80
C ALA A 210 -2.41 4.33 -9.38
N GLY A 211 -3.60 4.22 -8.80
CA GLY A 211 -4.78 4.97 -9.24
C GLY A 211 -4.63 6.48 -9.05
N CYS A 212 -4.08 6.93 -7.92
CA CYS A 212 -3.74 8.33 -7.67
C CYS A 212 -2.75 8.91 -8.70
N SER A 213 -1.88 8.06 -9.24
CA SER A 213 -0.84 8.44 -10.19
C SER A 213 -1.35 8.57 -11.63
N TRP A 214 -2.55 8.07 -11.93
CA TRP A 214 -3.15 8.18 -13.26
C TRP A 214 -3.78 9.56 -13.50
N HIS A 215 -3.64 10.08 -14.72
CA HIS A 215 -3.97 11.47 -15.07
C HIS A 215 -5.42 11.71 -15.52
N LYS A 216 -6.25 10.66 -15.57
CA LYS A 216 -7.67 10.73 -15.96
C LYS A 216 -8.57 10.19 -14.84
N PRO A 217 -9.85 10.58 -14.78
CA PRO A 217 -10.77 10.06 -13.79
C PRO A 217 -10.99 8.55 -13.98
N ILE A 218 -10.62 7.77 -12.97
CA ILE A 218 -10.88 6.33 -12.88
C ILE A 218 -11.38 5.99 -11.47
N PRO A 219 -12.30 5.01 -11.31
CA PRO A 219 -12.64 4.49 -10.00
C PRO A 219 -11.46 3.70 -9.43
N ILE A 220 -11.18 3.96 -8.15
CA ILE A 220 -10.17 3.24 -7.36
C ILE A 220 -10.91 2.47 -6.26
N ILE A 221 -10.76 1.15 -6.25
CA ILE A 221 -11.51 0.25 -5.36
C ILE A 221 -10.54 -0.54 -4.46
N PRO A 222 -9.96 0.10 -3.45
CA PRO A 222 -9.08 -0.56 -2.49
C PRO A 222 -9.92 -1.38 -1.51
N CYS A 223 -9.66 -2.69 -1.44
CA CYS A 223 -10.33 -3.60 -0.52
C CYS A 223 -9.37 -4.05 0.58
N LEU A 224 -9.83 -4.03 1.84
CA LEU A 224 -9.07 -4.42 3.03
C LEU A 224 -7.72 -3.71 3.16
N SER A 225 -7.67 -2.43 2.81
CA SER A 225 -6.47 -1.61 2.91
C SER A 225 -6.83 -0.21 3.40
N TRP A 226 -5.82 0.51 3.87
CA TRP A 226 -5.99 1.87 4.37
C TRP A 226 -4.95 2.83 3.79
N THR A 227 -4.78 3.97 4.46
CA THR A 227 -3.99 5.12 4.01
C THR A 227 -2.48 4.94 4.11
N THR A 228 -1.96 3.97 4.86
CA THR A 228 -0.50 3.71 4.97
C THR A 228 -0.24 2.23 5.26
N ALA A 229 0.92 1.71 4.81
CA ALA A 229 1.40 0.38 5.17
C ALA A 229 2.16 0.36 6.51
N SER A 230 2.46 1.54 7.07
CA SER A 230 3.25 1.70 8.30
C SER A 230 2.76 0.83 9.45
N GLN A 231 1.46 0.85 9.77
CA GLN A 231 0.94 0.07 10.90
C GLN A 231 1.07 -1.44 10.72
N VAL A 232 1.01 -1.93 9.48
CA VAL A 232 1.22 -3.35 9.19
C VAL A 232 2.64 -3.74 9.60
N PHE A 233 3.65 -2.92 9.35
CA PHE A 233 5.03 -3.30 9.62
C PHE A 233 5.58 -2.86 10.98
N THR A 234 4.97 -1.88 11.63
CA THR A 234 5.37 -1.39 12.96
C THR A 234 4.69 -2.18 14.08
N HIS A 235 3.41 -2.56 13.94
CA HIS A 235 2.71 -3.36 14.94
C HIS A 235 3.03 -4.86 14.86
N LEU A 236 3.51 -5.34 13.72
CA LEU A 236 3.94 -6.75 13.55
C LEU A 236 5.37 -7.03 14.04
N GLY A 237 6.11 -6.00 14.50
CA GLY A 237 7.22 -6.19 15.45
C GLY A 237 8.54 -6.74 14.90
N PHE A 238 8.83 -6.59 13.60
CA PHE A 238 10.09 -7.03 13.00
C PHE A 238 10.88 -5.91 12.30
N PRO A 239 11.23 -4.81 12.98
CA PRO A 239 12.22 -3.90 12.42
C PRO A 239 13.58 -4.61 12.36
N PRO A 240 14.36 -4.42 11.28
CA PRO A 240 15.73 -4.93 11.20
C PRO A 240 16.61 -4.47 12.37
N ASN A 241 17.57 -5.31 12.78
CA ASN A 241 18.47 -5.09 13.93
C ASN A 241 19.51 -3.95 13.76
N PHE A 242 19.51 -3.23 12.64
CA PHE A 242 20.53 -2.22 12.31
C PHE A 242 19.89 -0.90 11.92
N PHE A 243 20.55 0.23 12.16
CA PHE A 243 20.05 1.56 11.80
C PHE A 243 20.68 2.10 10.54
N PRO A 244 19.89 2.57 9.56
CA PRO A 244 20.44 3.36 8.47
C PRO A 244 20.94 4.74 8.97
N SER A 245 21.84 5.34 8.20
CA SER A 245 22.53 6.59 8.53
C SER A 245 21.60 7.78 8.81
N ASP A 246 22.04 8.74 9.62
CA ASP A 246 21.31 9.98 9.93
C ASP A 246 20.83 10.78 8.72
N GLU A 247 21.57 10.70 7.60
CA GLU A 247 21.17 11.35 6.36
C GLU A 247 19.84 10.79 5.82
N ILE A 248 19.62 9.48 5.94
CA ILE A 248 18.40 8.79 5.49
C ILE A 248 17.23 9.18 6.40
N TRP A 249 17.46 9.29 7.70
CA TRP A 249 16.47 9.78 8.66
C TRP A 249 15.96 11.18 8.34
N LYS A 250 16.86 12.09 7.95
CA LYS A 250 16.53 13.47 7.58
C LYS A 250 15.68 13.56 6.31
N MET A 251 15.65 12.52 5.48
CA MET A 251 14.83 12.47 4.27
C MET A 251 13.38 12.06 4.51
N LEU A 252 13.04 11.55 5.71
CA LEU A 252 11.72 10.97 5.99
C LEU A 252 10.67 12.03 6.34
N HIS A 253 9.48 11.89 5.76
CA HIS A 253 8.29 12.69 6.04
C HIS A 253 7.09 11.78 6.29
N SER A 254 6.45 11.94 7.45
CA SER A 254 5.16 11.32 7.74
C SER A 254 4.06 12.39 7.73
N PRO A 255 2.97 12.19 6.96
CA PRO A 255 1.78 13.04 7.04
C PRO A 255 1.06 12.93 8.38
N GLU A 256 1.42 11.93 9.19
CA GLU A 256 0.91 11.74 10.54
C GLU A 256 1.75 12.52 11.54
N GLU A 257 1.10 13.35 12.35
CA GLU A 257 1.74 14.13 13.42
C GLU A 257 2.08 13.30 14.66
N SER A 258 2.44 12.03 14.49
CA SER A 258 2.66 11.13 15.62
C SER A 258 3.88 11.54 16.44
N CYS A 259 3.73 11.56 17.77
CA CYS A 259 4.82 11.84 18.70
C CYS A 259 6.00 10.88 18.50
N ALA A 260 5.72 9.61 18.13
CA ALA A 260 6.72 8.59 17.85
C ALA A 260 7.61 8.94 16.64
N PHE A 261 7.01 9.41 15.53
CA PHE A 261 7.76 9.85 14.36
C PHE A 261 8.56 11.13 14.65
N LYS A 262 7.92 12.14 15.27
CA LYS A 262 8.60 13.39 15.68
C LYS A 262 9.78 13.11 16.63
N ALA A 263 9.63 12.15 17.55
CA ALA A 263 10.69 11.74 18.47
C ALA A 263 11.85 11.03 17.76
N GLY A 264 11.59 10.18 16.75
CA GLY A 264 12.63 9.55 15.94
C GLY A 264 13.42 10.56 15.09
N VAL A 265 12.73 11.51 14.46
CA VAL A 265 13.37 12.59 13.69
C VAL A 265 14.19 13.52 14.59
N HIS A 266 13.66 13.91 15.76
CA HIS A 266 14.39 14.73 16.73
C HIS A 266 15.65 14.03 17.23
N PHE A 267 15.57 12.73 17.51
CA PHE A 267 16.71 11.93 17.96
C PHE A 267 17.85 11.93 16.92
N SER A 268 17.58 11.59 15.66
CA SER A 268 18.61 11.57 14.61
C SER A 268 19.27 12.94 14.40
N ARG A 269 18.53 14.04 14.57
CA ARG A 269 19.09 15.40 14.44
C ARG A 269 20.08 15.76 15.54
N ASN A 270 19.99 15.13 16.70
CA ASN A 270 20.81 15.41 17.89
C ASN A 270 21.78 14.25 18.23
N TYR A 271 21.96 13.30 17.31
CA TYR A 271 22.55 11.98 17.58
C TYR A 271 24.05 11.94 17.96
N PRO A 272 24.90 12.96 17.72
CA PRO A 272 26.21 12.97 18.39
C PRO A 272 26.07 13.30 19.88
N SER A 273 25.26 14.30 20.24
CA SER A 273 25.14 14.81 21.61
C SER A 273 24.36 13.87 22.55
N SER A 274 23.52 12.98 22.00
CA SER A 274 22.80 11.98 22.81
C SER A 274 23.67 10.81 23.26
N LEU A 275 24.80 10.55 22.59
CA LEU A 275 25.75 9.50 23.01
C LEU A 275 26.66 9.99 24.13
N ASP A 276 27.17 11.22 24.06
CA ASP A 276 27.95 11.83 25.15
C ASP A 276 27.17 11.79 26.47
N HIS A 277 25.86 12.03 26.42
CA HIS A 277 25.00 12.00 27.60
C HIS A 277 24.80 10.57 28.15
N ILE A 278 24.75 9.56 27.28
CA ILE A 278 24.60 8.14 27.69
C ILE A 278 25.93 7.58 28.23
N GLU A 279 27.06 7.91 27.61
CA GLU A 279 28.39 7.57 28.14
C GLU A 279 28.65 8.25 29.49
N MET A 280 28.32 9.54 29.62
CA MET A 280 28.39 10.25 30.90
C MET A 280 27.49 9.62 31.98
N LEU A 281 26.28 9.17 31.64
CA LEU A 281 25.37 8.49 32.58
C LEU A 281 25.86 7.08 32.96
N GLN A 282 26.56 6.38 32.05
CA GLN A 282 27.19 5.09 32.35
C GLN A 282 28.42 5.23 33.26
N GLU A 283 29.18 6.31 33.12
CA GLU A 283 30.29 6.65 34.02
C GLU A 283 29.79 7.10 35.40
N GLN A 284 28.74 7.93 35.45
CA GLN A 284 28.15 8.40 36.71
C GLN A 284 27.46 7.28 37.51
N ASN A 285 26.86 6.28 36.85
CA ASN A 285 26.21 5.14 37.52
C ASN A 285 27.20 4.10 38.09
N LYS A 286 28.48 4.11 37.69
CA LYS A 286 29.52 3.31 38.37
C LYS A 286 29.93 3.91 39.71
N SER A 287 29.60 5.18 39.96
CA SER A 287 29.97 5.91 41.17
C SER A 287 28.76 6.59 41.81
N LYS A 288 27.92 5.86 42.55
CA LYS A 288 27.18 6.32 43.76
C LYS A 288 26.04 5.36 44.15
N TYR A 289 26.25 4.64 45.25
CA TYR A 289 25.26 4.58 46.34
C TYR A 289 25.83 5.49 47.45
N PRO A 290 25.04 6.36 48.15
CA PRO A 290 23.89 5.93 48.95
C PRO A 290 22.67 6.91 49.05
N THR A 291 21.58 6.32 49.57
CA THR A 291 20.35 6.76 50.33
C THR A 291 19.76 8.20 50.33
N PRO A 292 18.42 8.34 50.61
CA PRO A 292 17.60 9.47 50.19
C PRO A 292 17.19 10.47 51.30
N SER A 293 16.84 11.71 50.91
CA SER A 293 16.10 12.65 51.78
C SER A 293 15.24 13.68 51.01
N SER A 294 13.92 13.55 51.20
CA SER A 294 12.84 14.55 51.42
C SER A 294 12.69 15.89 50.67
N SER A 295 11.44 16.11 50.23
CA SER A 295 10.63 17.36 50.14
C SER A 295 11.04 18.41 49.07
N ASN A 296 10.15 19.15 48.38
CA ASN A 296 8.83 19.67 48.70
C ASN A 296 8.04 20.08 47.42
N MET A 297 6.71 20.21 47.54
CA MET A 297 5.78 20.71 46.51
C MET A 297 5.89 22.23 46.26
N GLY A 298 5.57 22.67 45.04
CA GLY A 298 5.29 24.07 44.70
C GLY A 298 4.78 24.26 43.26
N GLN A 299 3.53 24.70 43.15
CA GLN A 299 2.69 24.99 41.97
C GLN A 299 3.35 25.80 40.82
N ASN A 300 3.03 25.51 39.54
CA ASN A 300 2.02 26.27 38.77
C ASN A 300 1.96 25.92 37.27
N LYS A 301 0.73 26.07 36.75
CA LYS A 301 0.22 25.75 35.42
C LYS A 301 0.86 26.57 34.29
N THR A 302 1.67 25.94 33.43
CA THR A 302 1.79 26.25 31.97
C THR A 302 2.51 25.10 31.25
N VAL A 303 2.00 23.86 31.34
CA VAL A 303 2.79 22.67 30.96
C VAL A 303 1.85 21.65 30.30
N LEU A 304 1.69 21.68 28.98
CA LEU A 304 1.06 20.56 28.25
C LEU A 304 1.92 20.10 27.07
N HIS A 305 2.73 20.99 26.49
CA HIS A 305 3.75 20.62 25.50
C HIS A 305 5.10 20.19 26.11
N SER A 306 5.47 20.71 27.29
CA SER A 306 6.71 20.35 28.00
C SER A 306 6.60 19.07 28.84
N GLU A 307 5.42 18.74 29.37
CA GLU A 307 5.18 17.52 30.17
C GLU A 307 5.31 16.23 29.32
N ILE A 308 4.88 16.27 28.06
CA ILE A 308 4.98 15.11 27.15
C ILE A 308 6.43 14.90 26.71
N ALA A 309 7.19 15.98 26.49
CA ALA A 309 8.62 15.90 26.17
C ALA A 309 9.45 15.39 27.37
N GLN A 310 9.19 15.94 28.57
CA GLN A 310 9.88 15.52 29.80
C GLN A 310 9.51 14.10 30.24
N ASN A 311 8.26 13.65 30.05
CA ASN A 311 7.85 12.27 30.32
C ASN A 311 8.46 11.28 29.31
N ASN A 312 8.64 11.68 28.05
CA ASN A 312 9.33 10.87 27.05
C ASN A 312 10.84 10.77 27.34
N GLU A 313 11.47 11.82 27.85
CA GLU A 313 12.89 11.78 28.24
C GLU A 313 13.11 10.95 29.51
N LYS A 314 12.26 11.12 30.55
CA LYS A 314 12.32 10.31 31.77
C LYS A 314 12.04 8.83 31.49
N SER A 315 11.08 8.50 30.64
CA SER A 315 10.80 7.10 30.26
C SER A 315 11.93 6.47 29.43
N LYS A 316 12.62 7.25 28.59
CA LYS A 316 13.82 6.78 27.87
C LYS A 316 15.03 6.57 28.78
N GLN A 317 15.22 7.40 29.81
CA GLN A 317 16.27 7.21 30.82
C GLN A 317 16.12 5.91 31.63
N LEU A 318 14.90 5.37 31.70
CA LEU A 318 14.59 4.11 32.39
C LEU A 318 14.68 2.87 31.48
N MET A 319 14.77 3.04 30.16
CA MET A 319 14.87 1.93 29.21
C MET A 319 16.30 1.40 29.10
N ASN A 320 16.46 0.09 29.00
CA ASN A 320 17.78 -0.46 28.73
C ASN A 320 18.20 -0.17 27.26
N PRO A 321 19.50 -0.20 26.93
CA PRO A 321 19.98 0.14 25.57
C PRO A 321 19.35 -0.70 24.45
N SER A 322 18.95 -1.95 24.74
CA SER A 322 18.30 -2.83 23.75
C SER A 322 16.85 -2.43 23.46
N GLU A 323 16.13 -1.96 24.47
CA GLU A 323 14.76 -1.45 24.34
C GLU A 323 14.73 -0.12 23.58
N LEU A 324 15.69 0.75 23.88
CA LEU A 324 15.85 2.04 23.18
C LEU A 324 16.15 1.82 21.69
N SER A 325 17.09 0.93 21.37
CA SER A 325 17.40 0.53 19.99
C SER A 325 16.18 -0.08 19.28
N ARG A 326 15.41 -0.95 19.95
CA ARG A 326 14.18 -1.50 19.36
C ARG A 326 13.15 -0.41 19.06
N LEU A 327 12.96 0.54 19.96
CA LEU A 327 12.04 1.65 19.80
C LEU A 327 12.43 2.57 18.63
N GLU A 328 13.71 2.89 18.50
CA GLU A 328 14.23 3.68 17.39
C GLU A 328 14.03 2.97 16.05
N ALA A 329 14.26 1.66 16.00
CA ALA A 329 14.13 0.89 14.77
C ALA A 329 12.66 0.81 14.33
N LEU A 330 11.72 0.73 15.29
CA LEU A 330 10.29 0.85 15.04
C LEU A 330 9.90 2.25 14.54
N ASN A 331 10.46 3.32 15.12
CA ASN A 331 10.20 4.69 14.67
C ASN A 331 10.76 4.92 13.26
N PHE A 332 11.92 4.33 12.93
CA PHE A 332 12.47 4.39 11.59
C PHE A 332 11.56 3.67 10.60
N MET A 333 11.13 2.45 10.97
CA MET A 333 10.21 1.65 10.17
C MET A 333 8.90 2.40 9.90
N ARG A 334 8.37 3.10 10.91
CA ARG A 334 7.20 3.97 10.77
C ARG A 334 7.46 5.07 9.74
N GLY A 335 8.56 5.79 9.92
CA GLY A 335 8.90 6.93 9.08
C GLY A 335 9.16 6.56 7.62
N ILE A 336 9.89 5.47 7.37
CA ILE A 336 10.20 5.01 6.02
C ILE A 336 8.98 4.45 5.30
N MET A 337 8.11 3.75 6.03
CA MET A 337 6.85 3.27 5.47
C MET A 337 5.90 4.43 5.18
N ASP A 338 5.74 5.39 6.09
CA ASP A 338 4.90 6.56 5.83
C ASP A 338 5.45 7.40 4.67
N GLU A 339 6.78 7.58 4.61
CA GLU A 339 7.43 8.23 3.48
C GLU A 339 6.99 7.54 2.19
N CYS A 340 7.15 6.23 2.03
CA CYS A 340 6.92 5.60 0.74
C CYS A 340 5.46 5.18 0.45
N THR A 341 4.59 5.12 1.45
CA THR A 341 3.27 4.46 1.32
C THR A 341 2.09 5.29 1.80
N HIS A 342 2.31 6.34 2.60
CA HIS A 342 1.20 7.13 3.11
C HIS A 342 0.51 7.91 1.98
N LEU A 343 -0.78 7.70 1.74
CA LEU A 343 -1.54 8.31 0.63
C LEU A 343 -1.52 9.84 0.67
N GLY A 344 -1.43 10.45 1.85
CA GLY A 344 -1.23 11.90 2.02
C GLY A 344 0.08 12.46 1.41
N ASN A 345 1.04 11.61 1.05
CA ASN A 345 2.25 12.00 0.29
C ASN A 345 2.07 11.90 -1.24
N PHE A 346 0.89 11.46 -1.70
CA PHE A 346 0.55 11.29 -3.11
C PHE A 346 -0.55 12.28 -3.52
N THR A 347 -0.57 12.69 -4.79
CA THR A 347 -1.68 13.48 -5.31
C THR A 347 -3.00 12.70 -5.14
N PRO A 348 -4.08 13.31 -4.62
CA PRO A 348 -5.38 12.64 -4.53
C PRO A 348 -5.93 12.24 -5.91
N PRO A 349 -6.86 11.28 -6.02
CA PRO A 349 -7.46 10.88 -7.30
C PRO A 349 -8.05 12.07 -8.06
N VAL A 350 -8.09 12.00 -9.40
CA VAL A 350 -8.66 13.08 -10.23
C VAL A 350 -10.12 13.35 -9.87
N ASP A 351 -10.88 12.29 -9.64
CA ASP A 351 -12.24 12.36 -9.09
C ASP A 351 -12.39 11.34 -7.96
N PRO A 352 -12.15 11.74 -6.69
CA PRO A 352 -12.26 10.86 -5.54
C PRO A 352 -13.67 10.28 -5.37
N SER A 353 -14.71 10.95 -5.89
CA SER A 353 -16.09 10.47 -5.78
C SER A 353 -16.34 9.17 -6.53
N LEU A 354 -15.49 8.80 -7.50
CA LEU A 354 -15.57 7.51 -8.19
C LEU A 354 -15.08 6.34 -7.34
N SER A 355 -14.36 6.62 -6.25
CA SER A 355 -13.69 5.59 -5.45
C SER A 355 -14.61 5.00 -4.39
N ILE A 356 -14.55 3.68 -4.24
CA ILE A 356 -15.29 2.93 -3.22
C ILE A 356 -14.30 2.10 -2.43
N VAL A 357 -14.05 2.49 -1.18
CA VAL A 357 -13.15 1.80 -0.26
C VAL A 357 -13.93 0.73 0.48
N VAL A 358 -13.45 -0.51 0.50
CA VAL A 358 -14.06 -1.58 1.31
C VAL A 358 -13.10 -1.96 2.42
N THR A 359 -13.54 -1.89 3.67
CA THR A 359 -12.69 -2.21 4.83
C THR A 359 -13.44 -3.10 5.85
N ALA A 360 -12.69 -3.82 6.68
CA ALA A 360 -13.24 -4.67 7.74
C ALA A 360 -13.34 -3.89 9.06
N GLU A 361 -14.48 -3.99 9.76
CA GLU A 361 -14.71 -3.29 11.04
C GLU A 361 -13.69 -3.73 12.11
N HIS A 362 -13.45 -5.04 12.22
CA HIS A 362 -12.61 -5.65 13.26
C HIS A 362 -11.22 -6.02 12.73
N ASP A 363 -10.74 -5.30 11.71
CA ASP A 363 -9.46 -5.54 11.04
C ASP A 363 -8.28 -5.38 12.02
N ALA A 364 -7.65 -6.50 12.38
CA ALA A 364 -6.47 -6.49 13.23
C ALA A 364 -5.15 -6.62 12.44
N TYR A 365 -5.22 -6.62 11.11
CA TYR A 365 -4.07 -6.74 10.22
C TYR A 365 -3.65 -5.38 9.65
N VAL A 366 -4.61 -4.51 9.35
CA VAL A 366 -4.44 -3.11 8.94
C VAL A 366 -5.15 -2.22 9.97
N PRO A 367 -4.53 -2.00 11.15
CA PRO A 367 -5.09 -1.12 12.17
C PRO A 367 -5.27 0.30 11.62
N ARG A 368 -6.33 0.99 12.06
CA ARG A 368 -6.68 2.34 11.59
C ARG A 368 -6.57 3.41 12.68
N ASP A 369 -6.29 3.01 13.92
CA ASP A 369 -6.24 3.93 15.05
C ASP A 369 -5.06 4.91 14.94
N GLY A 370 -5.34 6.20 15.11
CA GLY A 370 -4.32 7.25 15.06
C GLY A 370 -3.71 7.47 13.67
N ILE A 371 -4.46 7.14 12.61
CA ILE A 371 -4.13 7.44 11.22
C ILE A 371 -5.29 8.24 10.61
N LYS A 372 -4.98 9.18 9.73
CA LYS A 372 -5.96 9.90 8.92
C LYS A 372 -6.89 8.94 8.18
N SER A 373 -8.16 9.31 8.13
CA SER A 373 -9.14 8.56 7.38
C SER A 373 -8.88 8.71 5.89
N ILE A 374 -9.16 7.66 5.12
CA ILE A 374 -9.14 7.78 3.66
C ILE A 374 -10.16 8.82 3.16
N GLY A 375 -11.28 9.00 3.87
CA GLY A 375 -12.27 10.04 3.54
C GLY A 375 -11.75 11.46 3.71
N ASP A 376 -10.81 11.68 4.63
CA ASP A 376 -10.17 12.99 4.81
C ASP A 376 -9.21 13.31 3.65
N LEU A 377 -8.56 12.27 3.10
CA LEU A 377 -7.64 12.40 1.98
C LEU A 377 -8.37 12.45 0.63
N TRP A 378 -9.44 11.67 0.49
CA TRP A 378 -10.21 11.46 -0.73
C TRP A 378 -11.65 11.93 -0.53
N ASN A 379 -11.82 13.26 -0.42
CA ASN A 379 -13.12 13.85 -0.13
C ASN A 379 -14.19 13.43 -1.16
N GLY A 380 -15.30 12.86 -0.67
CA GLY A 380 -16.41 12.37 -1.49
C GLY A 380 -16.32 10.89 -1.90
N CYS A 381 -15.27 10.15 -1.51
CA CYS A 381 -15.23 8.70 -1.72
C CYS A 381 -16.27 7.97 -0.85
N ASP A 382 -16.78 6.83 -1.32
CA ASP A 382 -17.62 5.93 -0.52
C ASP A 382 -16.74 4.99 0.33
N ILE A 383 -17.13 4.73 1.58
CA ILE A 383 -16.43 3.80 2.48
C ILE A 383 -17.43 2.78 3.01
N ARG A 384 -17.21 1.53 2.63
CA ARG A 384 -18.06 0.39 2.99
C ARG A 384 -17.37 -0.48 4.03
N TYR A 385 -18.10 -0.79 5.09
CA TYR A 385 -17.62 -1.61 6.19
C TYR A 385 -18.17 -3.03 6.07
N ILE A 386 -17.31 -4.01 6.33
CA ILE A 386 -17.68 -5.42 6.49
C ILE A 386 -17.55 -5.74 7.98
N ASP A 387 -18.63 -6.23 8.59
CA ASP A 387 -18.64 -6.73 9.97
C ASP A 387 -17.87 -8.06 10.08
N ALA A 388 -16.55 -7.97 9.99
CA ALA A 388 -15.61 -9.09 10.01
C ALA A 388 -14.20 -8.61 10.39
N GLY A 389 -13.30 -9.56 10.63
CA GLY A 389 -11.85 -9.33 10.60
C GLY A 389 -11.28 -9.39 9.18
N HIS A 390 -10.03 -9.01 9.01
CA HIS A 390 -9.32 -8.97 7.73
C HIS A 390 -9.32 -10.33 7.03
N ILE A 391 -8.95 -11.40 7.76
CA ILE A 391 -8.79 -12.73 7.16
C ILE A 391 -10.15 -13.30 6.80
N THR A 392 -11.14 -13.14 7.68
CA THR A 392 -12.52 -13.57 7.42
C THR A 392 -13.08 -12.85 6.19
N ALA A 393 -12.93 -11.53 6.12
CA ALA A 393 -13.36 -10.75 4.97
C ALA A 393 -12.64 -11.18 3.67
N PHE A 394 -11.32 -11.40 3.75
CA PHE A 394 -10.52 -11.86 2.62
C PHE A 394 -11.01 -13.23 2.09
N LEU A 395 -11.36 -14.16 2.97
CA LEU A 395 -11.77 -15.51 2.56
C LEU A 395 -13.20 -15.56 2.02
N PHE A 396 -14.13 -14.80 2.63
CA PHE A 396 -15.57 -15.05 2.43
C PHE A 396 -16.34 -13.88 1.78
N ASN A 397 -15.75 -12.69 1.63
CA ASN A 397 -16.49 -11.50 1.17
C ASN A 397 -16.14 -11.04 -0.26
N HIS A 398 -15.62 -11.93 -1.11
CA HIS A 398 -15.33 -11.63 -2.52
C HIS A 398 -16.51 -11.00 -3.28
N GLY A 399 -17.75 -11.43 -2.99
CA GLY A 399 -18.95 -10.83 -3.58
C GLY A 399 -19.15 -9.35 -3.23
N VAL A 400 -18.76 -8.94 -2.01
CA VAL A 400 -18.80 -7.53 -1.59
C VAL A 400 -17.76 -6.71 -2.34
N PHE A 401 -16.54 -7.24 -2.51
CA PHE A 401 -15.49 -6.58 -3.29
C PHE A 401 -15.91 -6.40 -4.74
N ARG A 402 -16.49 -7.43 -5.37
CA ARG A 402 -17.01 -7.33 -6.74
C ARG A 402 -18.16 -6.33 -6.85
N LYS A 403 -19.09 -6.31 -5.89
CA LYS A 403 -20.17 -5.32 -5.86
C LYS A 403 -19.61 -3.89 -5.82
N ALA A 404 -18.60 -3.63 -4.98
CA ALA A 404 -17.95 -2.31 -4.94
C ALA A 404 -17.30 -1.94 -6.29
N ILE A 405 -16.64 -2.88 -6.97
CA ILE A 405 -16.11 -2.66 -8.32
C ILE A 405 -17.23 -2.31 -9.29
N ILE A 406 -18.31 -3.09 -9.32
CA ILE A 406 -19.42 -2.89 -10.26
C ILE A 406 -20.09 -1.53 -10.03
N ASP A 407 -20.37 -1.17 -8.77
CA ASP A 407 -21.01 0.10 -8.42
C ASP A 407 -20.11 1.30 -8.80
N ALA A 408 -18.80 1.18 -8.61
CA ALA A 408 -17.84 2.23 -8.95
C ALA A 408 -17.70 2.43 -10.48
N PHE A 409 -17.69 1.34 -11.24
CA PHE A 409 -17.68 1.39 -12.70
C PHE A 409 -18.99 1.92 -13.26
N GLU A 410 -20.14 1.55 -12.70
CA GLU A 410 -21.44 2.08 -13.11
C GLU A 410 -21.52 3.58 -12.87
N LYS A 411 -21.11 4.04 -11.68
CA LYS A 411 -21.02 5.47 -11.36
C LYS A 411 -20.11 6.22 -12.35
N THR A 412 -18.98 5.62 -12.72
CA THR A 412 -18.03 6.21 -13.67
C THR A 412 -18.63 6.30 -15.08
N ALA A 413 -19.25 5.22 -15.56
CA ALA A 413 -19.86 5.17 -16.88
C ALA A 413 -21.02 6.18 -17.00
N GLN A 414 -21.88 6.26 -16.00
CA GLN A 414 -22.97 7.24 -15.98
C GLN A 414 -22.42 8.67 -16.02
N LYS A 415 -21.41 8.98 -15.19
CA LYS A 415 -20.88 10.34 -15.04
C LYS A 415 -20.06 10.82 -16.25
N TYR A 416 -19.23 9.96 -16.83
CA TYR A 416 -18.24 10.34 -17.84
C TYR A 416 -18.54 9.82 -19.25
N TYR A 417 -19.39 8.81 -19.39
CA TYR A 417 -19.74 8.19 -20.68
C TYR A 417 -21.23 8.36 -21.02
N GLY A 418 -22.07 8.83 -20.08
CA GLY A 418 -23.51 8.99 -20.29
C GLY A 418 -24.26 7.69 -20.55
N GLN A 419 -23.66 6.55 -20.20
CA GLN A 419 -24.21 5.21 -20.43
C GLN A 419 -24.01 4.32 -19.20
N SER A 420 -24.88 3.32 -19.06
CA SER A 420 -24.75 2.28 -18.03
C SER A 420 -23.85 1.14 -18.53
N ILE A 421 -23.05 0.53 -17.65
CA ILE A 421 -22.35 -0.73 -17.97
C ILE A 421 -23.28 -1.95 -17.83
N LEU A 422 -24.37 -1.78 -17.09
CA LEU A 422 -25.30 -2.85 -16.75
C LEU A 422 -26.37 -2.99 -17.83
N SER A 423 -26.64 -4.24 -18.24
CA SER A 423 -27.79 -4.55 -19.08
C SER A 423 -29.10 -4.31 -18.34
N GLU A 424 -30.20 -4.08 -19.07
CA GLU A 424 -31.54 -3.92 -18.47
C GLU A 424 -31.92 -5.09 -17.55
N ARG A 425 -31.58 -6.32 -17.95
CA ARG A 425 -31.76 -7.51 -17.11
C ARG A 425 -30.99 -7.41 -15.78
N SER A 426 -29.72 -6.97 -15.85
CA SER A 426 -28.90 -6.76 -14.65
C SER A 426 -29.46 -5.65 -13.75
N LYS A 427 -30.01 -4.58 -14.34
CA LYS A 427 -30.64 -3.50 -13.57
C LYS A 427 -31.86 -4.01 -12.79
N ILE A 428 -32.71 -4.80 -13.43
CA ILE A 428 -33.89 -5.44 -12.81
C ILE A 428 -33.47 -6.38 -11.67
N GLU A 429 -32.50 -7.26 -11.90
CA GLU A 429 -32.00 -8.19 -10.87
C GLU A 429 -31.37 -7.45 -9.66
N ARG A 430 -30.94 -6.20 -9.84
CA ARG A 430 -30.33 -5.35 -8.80
C ARG A 430 -31.27 -4.30 -8.21
N GLY A 431 -32.52 -4.23 -8.65
CA GLY A 431 -33.49 -3.24 -8.18
C GLY A 431 -33.16 -1.79 -8.57
N ILE A 432 -32.34 -1.59 -9.61
CA ILE A 432 -31.99 -0.26 -10.14
C ILE A 432 -33.11 0.16 -11.11
N LYS A 433 -33.87 1.22 -10.78
CA LYS A 433 -34.89 1.77 -11.70
C LYS A 433 -34.21 2.40 -12.91
N SER A 434 -34.76 2.10 -14.09
CA SER A 434 -34.30 2.55 -15.42
C SER A 434 -34.12 4.05 -15.53
#